data_AF-A0A1V4TWV4-F1
#
_entry.id   AF-A0A1V4TWV4-F1
#
_cell.length_a   1.000
_cell.length_b   1.000
_cell.length_c   1.000
_cell.angle_alpha   90.00
_cell.angle_beta   90.00
_cell.angle_gamma   90.00
#
_symmetry.space_group_name_H-M   'P 1'
#
loop_
_entity.id
_entity.type
_entity.pdbx_description
1 polymer ?
#
loop_
_entity_poly.entity_id
_entity_poly.type
_entity_poly.pdbx_seq_one_letter_code
_entity_poly.pdbx_strand_id
1 'polypeptide(L)'
;MVQVLKPEEVTEKYGRLFCRGVFTLVDEKNGVAQVIEECSAKGPVEWDACNRKRAGGAITNITVEGNTIIMDTIIGEGELHFGPASKDLGGQGLRSLIVDGDKVRTTWVGLAGASVGVGACMPQGPGTIAVEYPDEVKIGGAHKVEVTVITPKLIRVIISVDDTDTKEKGASWSMMLKTARECPVGTFLKHKIIQLNPNVPQKTTNCSSSGVSFAVKESELPALLEYFKEAFRKNTYSQETTMAYFVGLRIPKELEDYGWNAKKVIYKPQQALDVAERTGVKIVKITGMRGTIGAVAAIGCFDLGVKAAGLPEDFES
;
A
#
# COMPACT_ATOMS: atom_id res chain seq x y z
N MET A 1 34.00 -9.17 2.50
CA MET A 1 33.82 -8.91 1.04
C MET A 1 32.32 -8.96 0.81
N VAL A 2 31.72 -7.90 0.25
CA VAL A 2 30.26 -7.86 0.07
C VAL A 2 29.84 -8.81 -1.05
N GLN A 3 29.05 -9.83 -0.71
CA GLN A 3 28.43 -10.71 -1.71
C GLN A 3 27.11 -10.09 -2.16
N VAL A 4 26.96 -9.86 -3.46
CA VAL A 4 25.71 -9.36 -4.07
C VAL A 4 25.01 -10.52 -4.78
N LEU A 5 23.77 -10.82 -4.40
CA LEU A 5 22.95 -11.88 -4.99
C LEU A 5 21.65 -11.30 -5.54
N LYS A 6 21.17 -11.85 -6.65
CA LYS A 6 19.80 -11.66 -7.14
C LYS A 6 18.82 -12.57 -6.38
N PRO A 7 17.50 -12.27 -6.38
CA PRO A 7 16.50 -13.08 -5.68
C PRO A 7 16.51 -14.57 -6.07
N GLU A 8 16.77 -14.88 -7.34
CA GLU A 8 16.90 -16.25 -7.84
C GLU A 8 18.12 -16.97 -7.25
N GLU A 9 19.27 -16.30 -7.12
CA GLU A 9 20.49 -16.85 -6.53
C GLU A 9 20.32 -17.07 -5.01
N VAL A 10 19.59 -16.18 -4.32
CA VAL A 10 19.19 -16.38 -2.92
C VAL A 10 18.29 -17.61 -2.80
N THR A 11 17.36 -17.80 -3.74
CA THR A 11 16.48 -18.98 -3.79
C THR A 11 17.25 -20.27 -4.03
N GLU A 12 18.23 -20.26 -4.94
CA GLU A 12 19.11 -21.41 -5.19
C GLU A 12 19.95 -21.76 -3.95
N LYS A 13 20.45 -20.75 -3.24
CA LYS A 13 21.31 -20.92 -2.05
C LYS A 13 20.55 -21.43 -0.82
N TYR A 14 19.34 -20.94 -0.57
CA TYR A 14 18.60 -21.21 0.68
C TYR A 14 17.31 -22.03 0.49
N GLY A 15 16.96 -22.38 -0.75
CA GLY A 15 15.68 -22.97 -1.10
C GLY A 15 14.56 -21.93 -1.14
N ARG A 16 13.46 -22.28 -1.84
CA ARG A 16 12.28 -21.42 -1.96
C ARG A 16 11.59 -21.27 -0.61
N LEU A 17 11.38 -20.02 -0.19
CA LEU A 17 10.70 -19.65 1.05
C LEU A 17 9.38 -18.89 0.77
N PHE A 18 8.86 -18.23 1.80
CA PHE A 18 7.45 -17.87 1.94
C PHE A 18 7.09 -16.44 1.53
N CYS A 19 8.08 -15.58 1.22
CA CYS A 19 7.84 -14.20 0.83
C CYS A 19 7.15 -14.11 -0.54
N ARG A 20 6.09 -13.32 -0.62
CA ARG A 20 5.27 -13.08 -1.82
C ARG A 20 5.48 -11.71 -2.43
N GLY A 21 6.02 -10.76 -1.69
CA GLY A 21 6.42 -9.46 -2.23
C GLY A 21 7.11 -8.58 -1.20
N VAL A 22 8.02 -7.73 -1.66
CA VAL A 22 8.68 -6.68 -0.87
C VAL A 22 8.73 -5.41 -1.71
N PHE A 23 8.06 -4.36 -1.26
CA PHE A 23 7.92 -3.11 -2.01
C PHE A 23 8.25 -1.92 -1.12
N THR A 24 9.02 -0.97 -1.65
CA THR A 24 9.41 0.24 -0.91
C THR A 24 8.86 1.49 -1.58
N LEU A 25 7.89 2.10 -0.93
CA LEU A 25 7.23 3.33 -1.37
C LEU A 25 7.89 4.53 -0.70
N VAL A 26 8.24 5.58 -1.44
CA VAL A 26 9.05 6.68 -0.93
C VAL A 26 8.34 8.03 -1.10
N ASP A 27 8.42 8.86 -0.07
CA ASP A 27 8.05 10.28 -0.08
C ASP A 27 9.24 11.10 0.42
N GLU A 28 10.17 11.38 -0.49
CA GLU A 28 11.42 12.11 -0.19
C GLU A 28 11.14 13.53 0.32
N LYS A 29 10.07 14.18 -0.17
CA LYS A 29 9.68 15.53 0.24
C LYS A 29 9.39 15.60 1.74
N ASN A 30 8.80 14.54 2.30
CA ASN A 30 8.45 14.47 3.72
C ASN A 30 9.44 13.63 4.54
N GLY A 31 10.52 13.12 3.93
CA GLY A 31 11.55 12.33 4.61
C GLY A 31 11.04 10.98 5.14
N VAL A 32 9.98 10.42 4.54
CA VAL A 32 9.34 9.18 4.99
C VAL A 32 9.21 8.17 3.85
N ALA A 33 9.14 6.90 4.21
CA ALA A 33 8.92 5.80 3.29
C ALA A 33 8.00 4.75 3.93
N GLN A 34 7.48 3.83 3.13
CA GLN A 34 6.70 2.70 3.59
C GLN A 34 7.26 1.42 2.96
N VAL A 35 7.62 0.44 3.78
CA VAL A 35 8.01 -0.89 3.32
C VAL A 35 6.83 -1.83 3.50
N ILE A 36 6.43 -2.50 2.43
CA ILE A 36 5.36 -3.48 2.40
C ILE A 36 5.97 -4.85 2.16
N GLU A 37 5.71 -5.80 3.05
CA GLU A 37 6.10 -7.20 2.88
C GLU A 37 4.85 -8.09 2.94
N GLU A 38 4.68 -8.95 1.93
CA GLU A 38 3.63 -9.96 1.88
C GLU A 38 4.23 -11.35 2.10
N CYS A 39 3.62 -12.17 2.95
CA CYS A 39 4.01 -13.55 3.21
C CYS A 39 2.90 -14.53 2.80
N SER A 40 3.24 -15.81 2.65
CA SER A 40 2.25 -16.86 2.41
C SER A 40 1.38 -17.20 3.62
N ALA A 41 1.76 -16.73 4.81
CA ALA A 41 1.08 -17.06 6.07
C ALA A 41 1.05 -15.87 7.04
N LYS A 42 0.02 -15.83 7.88
CA LYS A 42 -0.22 -14.75 8.86
C LYS A 42 0.72 -14.80 10.07
N GLY A 43 1.03 -16.00 10.57
CA GLY A 43 1.85 -16.18 11.78
C GLY A 43 3.22 -15.48 11.72
N PRO A 44 4.01 -15.65 10.64
CA PRO A 44 5.27 -14.92 10.47
C PRO A 44 5.07 -13.40 10.50
N VAL A 45 4.05 -12.89 9.80
CA VAL A 45 3.76 -11.45 9.67
C VAL A 45 3.44 -10.82 11.03
N GLU A 46 2.62 -11.48 11.84
CA GLU A 46 2.27 -11.01 13.19
C GLU A 46 3.48 -11.03 14.15
N TRP A 47 4.31 -12.07 14.06
CA TRP A 47 5.51 -12.20 14.88
C TRP A 47 6.58 -11.17 14.46
N ASP A 48 6.78 -10.98 13.16
CA ASP A 48 7.69 -10.01 12.57
C ASP A 48 7.30 -8.60 12.97
N ALA A 49 6.00 -8.26 12.89
CA ALA A 49 5.47 -6.97 13.33
C ALA A 49 5.78 -6.67 14.80
N CYS A 50 5.51 -7.63 15.69
CA CYS A 50 5.81 -7.45 17.12
C CYS A 50 7.31 -7.28 17.39
N ASN A 51 8.16 -8.07 16.70
CA ASN A 51 9.60 -8.03 16.92
C ASN A 51 10.24 -6.76 16.36
N ARG A 52 9.86 -6.35 15.15
CA ARG A 52 10.35 -5.11 14.54
C ARG A 52 9.90 -3.88 15.33
N LYS A 53 8.68 -3.89 15.87
CA LYS A 53 8.20 -2.84 16.77
C LYS A 53 9.04 -2.74 18.05
N ARG A 54 9.39 -3.86 18.67
CA ARG A 54 10.27 -3.89 19.84
C ARG A 54 11.70 -3.45 19.51
N ALA A 55 12.21 -3.85 18.35
CA ALA A 55 13.56 -3.50 17.93
C ALA A 55 13.75 -2.02 17.63
N GLY A 56 12.68 -1.30 17.28
CA GLY A 56 12.76 0.10 16.86
C GLY A 56 13.46 0.23 15.50
N GLY A 57 14.51 1.04 15.44
CA GLY A 57 15.23 1.34 14.21
C GLY A 57 14.53 2.40 13.37
N ALA A 58 14.61 2.28 12.05
CA ALA A 58 14.02 3.25 11.12
C ALA A 58 12.48 3.13 11.02
N ILE A 59 11.87 2.12 11.64
CA ILE A 59 10.42 1.90 11.61
C ILE A 59 9.74 2.76 12.68
N THR A 60 8.77 3.56 12.25
CA THR A 60 7.97 4.45 13.11
C THR A 60 6.59 3.87 13.44
N ASN A 61 6.02 3.06 12.55
CA ASN A 61 4.72 2.45 12.74
C ASN A 61 4.62 1.14 11.95
N ILE A 62 3.81 0.20 12.46
CA ILE A 62 3.58 -1.10 11.81
C ILE A 62 2.09 -1.42 11.85
N THR A 63 1.56 -1.78 10.69
CA THR A 63 0.19 -2.30 10.54
C THR A 63 0.24 -3.70 9.92
N VAL A 64 -0.64 -4.59 10.39
CA VAL A 64 -0.80 -5.94 9.82
C VAL A 64 -2.17 -6.05 9.18
N GLU A 65 -2.20 -6.40 7.89
CA GLU A 65 -3.42 -6.63 7.11
C GLU A 65 -3.36 -8.01 6.44
N GLY A 66 -4.12 -8.97 6.96
CA GLY A 66 -4.08 -10.35 6.46
C GLY A 66 -2.68 -10.95 6.60
N ASN A 67 -2.05 -11.27 5.47
CA ASN A 67 -0.67 -11.78 5.42
C ASN A 67 0.34 -10.70 4.99
N THR A 68 0.00 -9.43 5.16
CA THR A 68 0.86 -8.30 4.78
C THR A 68 1.24 -7.50 6.01
N ILE A 69 2.51 -7.16 6.12
CA ILE A 69 3.02 -6.17 7.07
C ILE A 69 3.33 -4.88 6.31
N ILE A 70 2.84 -3.77 6.84
CA ILE A 70 3.04 -2.43 6.30
C ILE A 70 3.81 -1.65 7.36
N MET A 71 5.00 -1.17 7.01
CA MET A 71 5.92 -0.52 7.94
C MET A 71 6.16 0.92 7.47
N ASP A 72 5.69 1.89 8.23
CA ASP A 72 6.03 3.30 7.99
C ASP A 72 7.41 3.57 8.57
N THR A 73 8.26 4.24 7.80
CA THR A 73 9.68 4.39 8.09
C THR A 73 10.13 5.82 7.85
N ILE A 74 11.20 6.24 8.53
CA ILE A 74 11.98 7.40 8.13
C ILE A 74 12.90 7.02 6.96
N ILE A 75 13.29 8.01 6.15
CA ILE A 75 14.45 7.88 5.25
C ILE A 75 15.69 8.25 6.05
N GLY A 76 16.55 7.27 6.33
CA GLY A 76 17.72 7.43 7.20
C GLY A 76 17.98 6.19 8.05
N GLU A 77 18.71 6.39 9.14
CA GLU A 77 19.05 5.35 10.11
C GLU A 77 18.33 5.57 11.43
N GLY A 78 17.97 4.48 12.12
CA GLY A 78 17.43 4.52 13.47
C GLY A 78 18.17 3.58 14.42
N GLU A 79 18.08 3.88 15.71
CA GLU A 79 18.68 3.07 16.76
C GLU A 79 17.94 1.73 16.93
N LEU A 80 18.68 0.61 16.89
CA LEU A 80 18.11 -0.74 17.02
C LEU A 80 18.36 -1.34 18.41
N HIS A 81 17.29 -1.67 19.11
CA HIS A 81 17.28 -2.45 20.33
C HIS A 81 17.09 -3.94 20.01
N PHE A 82 18.18 -4.57 19.54
CA PHE A 82 18.15 -5.90 18.94
C PHE A 82 18.79 -6.98 19.83
N GLY A 83 18.15 -8.15 19.92
CA GLY A 83 18.64 -9.31 20.69
C GLY A 83 17.61 -10.44 20.74
N PRO A 84 17.80 -11.47 21.58
CA PRO A 84 16.75 -12.45 21.85
C PRO A 84 15.47 -11.73 22.30
N ALA A 85 14.33 -12.12 21.72
CA ALA A 85 13.08 -11.41 21.94
C ALA A 85 12.73 -11.32 23.43
N SER A 86 12.56 -10.08 23.92
CA SER A 86 12.21 -9.80 25.31
C SER A 86 11.17 -8.68 25.36
N LYS A 87 10.97 -8.05 26.53
CA LYS A 87 10.08 -6.90 26.66
C LYS A 87 10.53 -5.74 25.77
N ASP A 88 11.83 -5.47 25.75
CA ASP A 88 12.42 -4.27 25.15
C ASP A 88 13.40 -4.58 24.00
N LEU A 89 13.55 -5.87 23.64
CA LEU A 89 14.40 -6.31 22.53
C LEU A 89 13.60 -7.07 21.47
N GLY A 90 13.88 -6.77 20.21
CA GLY A 90 13.35 -7.50 19.06
C GLY A 90 14.39 -8.42 18.42
N GLY A 91 13.95 -9.59 17.96
CA GLY A 91 14.81 -10.54 17.25
C GLY A 91 15.19 -10.13 15.83
N GLN A 92 14.59 -9.05 15.30
CA GLN A 92 14.89 -8.48 14.00
C GLN A 92 14.41 -7.02 13.92
N GLY A 93 15.00 -6.24 13.03
CA GLY A 93 14.60 -4.86 12.79
C GLY A 93 15.19 -4.28 11.51
N LEU A 94 14.66 -3.13 11.10
CA LEU A 94 15.18 -2.32 10.00
C LEU A 94 16.10 -1.26 10.57
N ARG A 95 17.41 -1.35 10.30
CA ARG A 95 18.38 -0.35 10.75
C ARG A 95 18.25 0.94 9.98
N SER A 96 18.22 0.83 8.65
CA SER A 96 18.25 1.99 7.77
C SER A 96 17.49 1.77 6.48
N LEU A 97 16.98 2.86 5.94
CA LEU A 97 16.40 2.96 4.62
C LEU A 97 17.04 4.16 3.91
N ILE A 98 17.79 3.88 2.85
CA ILE A 98 18.50 4.89 2.07
C ILE A 98 17.98 4.88 0.64
N VAL A 99 17.63 6.07 0.15
CA VAL A 99 17.26 6.27 -1.26
C VAL A 99 18.54 6.51 -2.06
N ASP A 100 18.75 5.71 -3.10
CA ASP A 100 19.91 5.77 -3.98
C ASP A 100 19.42 5.84 -5.43
N GLY A 101 19.20 7.07 -5.91
CA GLY A 101 18.65 7.33 -7.23
C GLY A 101 17.24 6.75 -7.43
N ASP A 102 17.15 5.72 -8.27
CA ASP A 102 15.93 4.98 -8.60
C ASP A 102 15.75 3.69 -7.77
N LYS A 103 16.62 3.47 -6.78
CA LYS A 103 16.62 2.31 -5.88
C LYS A 103 16.47 2.74 -4.44
N VAL A 104 16.04 1.78 -3.62
CA VAL A 104 15.97 1.92 -2.16
C VAL A 104 16.69 0.76 -1.53
N ARG A 105 17.60 1.08 -0.61
CA ARG A 105 18.45 0.14 0.12
C ARG A 105 17.91 0.06 1.55
N THR A 106 17.43 -1.10 1.95
CA THR A 106 16.93 -1.34 3.31
C THR A 106 17.86 -2.31 4.02
N THR A 107 18.50 -1.88 5.10
CA THR A 107 19.43 -2.71 5.87
C THR A 107 18.72 -3.33 7.05
N TRP A 108 18.60 -4.65 7.03
CA TRP A 108 17.91 -5.46 8.02
C TRP A 108 18.89 -6.21 8.90
N VAL A 109 18.51 -6.41 10.15
CA VAL A 109 19.27 -7.19 11.12
C VAL A 109 18.35 -8.27 11.68
N GLY A 110 18.85 -9.50 11.78
CA GLY A 110 18.07 -10.64 12.26
C GLY A 110 18.90 -11.56 13.14
N LEU A 111 18.32 -12.10 14.20
CA LEU A 111 18.95 -13.07 15.11
C LEU A 111 18.24 -14.41 15.02
N ALA A 112 19.02 -15.48 15.05
CA ALA A 112 18.52 -16.84 15.17
C ALA A 112 17.46 -17.16 14.11
N GLY A 113 16.25 -17.61 14.49
CA GLY A 113 15.17 -17.85 13.53
C GLY A 113 14.78 -16.62 12.71
N ALA A 114 14.87 -15.41 13.27
CA ALA A 114 14.53 -14.18 12.56
C ALA A 114 15.57 -13.83 11.48
N SER A 115 16.80 -14.34 11.59
CA SER A 115 17.79 -14.24 10.51
C SER A 115 17.35 -14.98 9.25
N VAL A 116 16.53 -16.04 9.36
CA VAL A 116 15.93 -16.73 8.20
C VAL A 116 14.93 -15.80 7.51
N GLY A 117 14.12 -15.09 8.28
CA GLY A 117 13.16 -14.11 7.77
C GLY A 117 13.84 -13.03 6.94
N VAL A 118 14.69 -12.22 7.57
CA VAL A 118 15.32 -11.07 6.89
C VAL A 118 16.44 -11.46 5.92
N GLY A 119 17.17 -12.54 6.21
CA GLY A 119 18.37 -12.94 5.47
C GLY A 119 18.12 -13.88 4.30
N ALA A 120 17.05 -14.68 4.33
CA ALA A 120 16.78 -15.68 3.29
C ALA A 120 15.37 -15.59 2.72
N CYS A 121 14.34 -15.34 3.53
CA CYS A 121 12.94 -15.36 3.09
C CYS A 121 12.54 -14.07 2.35
N MET A 122 12.59 -12.93 3.03
CA MET A 122 12.27 -11.60 2.48
C MET A 122 13.05 -11.29 1.19
N PRO A 123 14.37 -11.57 1.09
CA PRO A 123 15.15 -11.18 -0.09
C PRO A 123 14.81 -11.96 -1.37
N GLN A 124 14.05 -13.06 -1.28
CA GLN A 124 13.50 -13.78 -2.43
C GLN A 124 12.22 -13.15 -2.98
N GLY A 125 11.63 -12.20 -2.25
CA GLY A 125 10.33 -11.62 -2.56
C GLY A 125 10.33 -10.85 -3.89
N PRO A 126 9.30 -11.03 -4.73
CA PRO A 126 9.02 -10.14 -5.86
C PRO A 126 9.10 -8.66 -5.44
N GLY A 127 9.77 -7.84 -6.24
CA GLY A 127 10.09 -6.44 -5.92
C GLY A 127 11.53 -6.23 -5.43
N THR A 128 12.23 -7.30 -5.02
CA THR A 128 13.68 -7.25 -4.77
C THR A 128 14.47 -7.25 -6.09
N ILE A 129 15.46 -6.36 -6.21
CA ILE A 129 16.41 -6.28 -7.33
C ILE A 129 17.66 -7.09 -7.02
N ALA A 130 18.22 -6.89 -5.83
CA ALA A 130 19.45 -7.50 -5.38
C ALA A 130 19.55 -7.44 -3.85
N VAL A 131 20.49 -8.21 -3.31
CA VAL A 131 20.68 -8.40 -1.88
C VAL A 131 22.17 -8.40 -1.61
N GLU A 132 22.61 -7.62 -0.62
CA GLU A 132 24.00 -7.52 -0.22
C GLU A 132 24.22 -8.15 1.15
N TYR A 133 25.18 -9.07 1.21
CA TYR A 133 25.61 -9.76 2.43
C TYR A 133 27.03 -9.28 2.80
N PRO A 134 27.26 -8.73 4.00
CA PRO A 134 28.54 -8.11 4.36
C PRO A 134 29.76 -9.05 4.38
N ASP A 135 29.59 -10.38 4.54
CA ASP A 135 30.65 -11.41 4.55
C ASP A 135 30.05 -12.81 4.29
N GLU A 136 30.75 -13.91 4.61
CA GLU A 136 30.18 -15.27 4.66
C GLU A 136 29.10 -15.38 5.75
N VAL A 137 27.90 -14.93 5.42
CA VAL A 137 26.75 -14.92 6.33
C VAL A 137 26.22 -16.34 6.56
N LYS A 138 26.16 -16.75 7.82
CA LYS A 138 25.41 -17.92 8.29
C LYS A 138 24.01 -17.49 8.72
N ILE A 139 23.00 -18.17 8.20
CA ILE A 139 21.58 -17.89 8.45
C ILE A 139 20.97 -19.03 9.27
N GLY A 140 20.10 -18.67 10.22
CA GLY A 140 19.44 -19.61 11.13
C GLY A 140 20.29 -19.95 12.37
N GLY A 141 19.79 -20.90 13.18
CA GLY A 141 20.48 -21.33 14.39
C GLY A 141 20.60 -20.20 15.42
N ALA A 142 21.81 -19.96 15.93
CA ALA A 142 22.10 -18.86 16.87
C ALA A 142 22.76 -17.64 16.18
N HIS A 143 22.78 -17.62 14.84
CA HIS A 143 23.56 -16.64 14.08
C HIS A 143 22.84 -15.30 13.93
N LYS A 144 23.63 -14.23 13.91
CA LYS A 144 23.20 -12.87 13.56
C LYS A 144 23.48 -12.65 12.07
N VAL A 145 22.51 -12.09 11.36
CA VAL A 145 22.67 -11.57 10.00
C VAL A 145 22.46 -10.07 9.99
N GLU A 146 23.21 -9.43 9.12
CA GLU A 146 22.91 -8.12 8.59
C GLU A 146 22.90 -8.22 7.08
N VAL A 147 21.88 -7.65 6.44
CA VAL A 147 21.65 -7.81 5.00
C VAL A 147 21.00 -6.54 4.47
N THR A 148 21.43 -6.11 3.28
CA THR A 148 20.79 -4.99 2.60
C THR A 148 19.96 -5.49 1.44
N VAL A 149 18.64 -5.28 1.50
CA VAL A 149 17.70 -5.61 0.42
C VAL A 149 17.50 -4.36 -0.43
N ILE A 150 17.73 -4.52 -1.74
CA ILE A 150 17.62 -3.43 -2.72
C ILE A 150 16.32 -3.62 -3.50
N THR A 151 15.47 -2.61 -3.50
CA THR A 151 14.18 -2.56 -4.22
C THR A 151 14.15 -1.35 -5.15
N PRO A 152 13.28 -1.29 -6.18
CA PRO A 152 13.08 -0.06 -6.91
C PRO A 152 12.43 1.00 -6.00
N LYS A 153 12.71 2.27 -6.28
CA LYS A 153 11.97 3.40 -5.70
C LYS A 153 10.58 3.48 -6.32
N LEU A 154 9.55 3.28 -5.50
CA LEU A 154 8.16 3.30 -5.94
C LEU A 154 7.40 4.45 -5.26
N ILE A 155 6.30 4.85 -5.89
CA ILE A 155 5.29 5.76 -5.32
C ILE A 155 3.99 5.00 -5.05
N ARG A 156 3.22 5.49 -4.09
CA ARG A 156 1.85 5.02 -3.84
C ARG A 156 0.87 5.83 -4.68
N VAL A 157 0.04 5.13 -5.44
CA VAL A 157 -1.05 5.73 -6.22
C VAL A 157 -2.36 5.11 -5.76
N ILE A 158 -3.31 5.94 -5.32
CA ILE A 158 -4.69 5.53 -5.04
C ILE A 158 -5.54 5.95 -6.24
N ILE A 159 -6.29 5.02 -6.81
CA ILE A 159 -7.23 5.26 -7.91
C ILE A 159 -8.62 4.89 -7.41
N SER A 160 -9.60 5.77 -7.60
CA SER A 160 -11.00 5.54 -7.26
C SER A 160 -11.90 5.79 -8.45
N VAL A 161 -13.07 5.16 -8.40
CA VAL A 161 -14.13 5.35 -9.39
C VAL A 161 -15.48 5.34 -8.71
N ASP A 162 -16.41 6.10 -9.26
CA ASP A 162 -17.80 6.06 -8.85
C ASP A 162 -18.74 6.23 -10.04
N ASP A 163 -20.00 5.86 -9.83
CA ASP A 163 -21.08 5.94 -10.81
C ASP A 163 -20.75 5.14 -12.08
N THR A 164 -20.54 3.83 -11.91
CA THR A 164 -20.16 2.92 -13.01
C THR A 164 -21.27 1.93 -13.40
N ASP A 165 -22.22 1.74 -12.50
CA ASP A 165 -23.34 0.80 -12.61
C ASP A 165 -24.69 1.52 -12.80
N THR A 166 -25.68 0.79 -13.29
CA THR A 166 -27.09 1.23 -13.36
C THR A 166 -27.93 0.43 -12.36
N LYS A 167 -29.24 0.70 -12.32
CA LYS A 167 -30.16 -0.10 -11.49
C LYS A 167 -30.24 -1.57 -11.94
N GLU A 168 -29.93 -1.85 -13.20
CA GLU A 168 -30.08 -3.16 -13.83
C GLU A 168 -28.76 -3.89 -14.08
N LYS A 169 -27.61 -3.18 -14.14
CA LYS A 169 -26.33 -3.76 -14.60
C LYS A 169 -25.13 -3.19 -13.87
N GLY A 170 -24.15 -4.05 -13.63
CA GLY A 170 -22.83 -3.69 -13.13
C GLY A 170 -22.72 -3.66 -11.61
N ALA A 171 -21.48 -3.50 -11.15
CA ALA A 171 -21.14 -3.23 -9.75
C ALA A 171 -19.76 -2.58 -9.71
N SER A 172 -19.67 -1.35 -9.19
CA SER A 172 -18.44 -0.55 -9.18
C SER A 172 -17.24 -1.29 -8.57
N TRP A 173 -17.44 -2.01 -7.47
CA TRP A 173 -16.37 -2.78 -6.80
C TRP A 173 -15.84 -3.92 -7.67
N SER A 174 -16.70 -4.60 -8.41
CA SER A 174 -16.33 -5.77 -9.20
C SER A 174 -15.54 -5.35 -10.43
N MET A 175 -15.98 -4.29 -11.12
CA MET A 175 -15.23 -3.70 -12.23
C MET A 175 -13.86 -3.21 -11.75
N MET A 176 -13.82 -2.45 -10.65
CA MET A 176 -12.57 -1.93 -10.09
C MET A 176 -11.58 -3.07 -9.75
N LEU A 177 -12.03 -4.10 -9.03
CA LEU A 177 -11.17 -5.21 -8.64
C LEU A 177 -10.68 -6.02 -9.85
N LYS A 178 -11.55 -6.26 -10.85
CA LYS A 178 -11.15 -6.94 -12.08
C LYS A 178 -10.09 -6.15 -12.83
N THR A 179 -10.31 -4.86 -13.07
CA THR A 179 -9.35 -3.97 -13.73
C THR A 179 -8.01 -3.96 -12.98
N ALA A 180 -8.03 -3.87 -11.65
CA ALA A 180 -6.79 -3.86 -10.88
C ALA A 180 -6.00 -5.17 -10.96
N ARG A 181 -6.68 -6.33 -10.94
CA ARG A 181 -6.01 -7.64 -11.03
C ARG A 181 -5.46 -7.96 -12.42
N GLU A 182 -6.06 -7.39 -13.46
CA GLU A 182 -5.63 -7.56 -14.86
C GLU A 182 -4.61 -6.49 -15.30
N CYS A 183 -4.34 -5.49 -14.44
CA CYS A 183 -3.42 -4.41 -14.76
C CYS A 183 -1.97 -4.92 -14.83
N PRO A 184 -1.28 -4.74 -15.97
CA PRO A 184 0.11 -5.18 -16.11
C PRO A 184 1.12 -4.15 -15.58
N VAL A 185 0.65 -2.99 -15.11
CA VAL A 185 1.51 -1.86 -14.70
C VAL A 185 1.52 -1.74 -13.18
N GLY A 186 2.71 -1.70 -12.61
CA GLY A 186 2.91 -1.61 -11.16
C GLY A 186 2.43 -2.86 -10.42
N THR A 187 2.33 -2.74 -9.10
CA THR A 187 1.90 -3.80 -8.20
C THR A 187 0.63 -3.37 -7.49
N PHE A 188 -0.44 -4.14 -7.66
CA PHE A 188 -1.68 -3.96 -6.93
C PHE A 188 -1.49 -4.26 -5.43
N LEU A 189 -1.84 -3.32 -4.56
CA LEU A 189 -1.63 -3.43 -3.11
C LEU A 189 -2.93 -3.70 -2.33
N LYS A 190 -3.98 -2.94 -2.62
CA LYS A 190 -5.19 -2.91 -1.78
C LYS A 190 -6.40 -2.52 -2.60
N HIS A 191 -7.56 -3.12 -2.29
CA HIS A 191 -8.87 -2.72 -2.80
C HIS A 191 -9.78 -2.35 -1.62
N LYS A 192 -10.61 -1.33 -1.81
CA LYS A 192 -11.58 -0.84 -0.83
C LYS A 192 -12.93 -0.59 -1.47
N ILE A 193 -13.99 -1.03 -0.80
CA ILE A 193 -15.36 -0.58 -1.02
C ILE A 193 -15.63 0.50 0.02
N ILE A 194 -16.14 1.64 -0.42
CA ILE A 194 -16.44 2.78 0.43
C ILE A 194 -17.94 2.99 0.42
N GLN A 195 -18.57 2.69 1.56
CA GLN A 195 -19.98 2.99 1.76
C GLN A 195 -20.17 4.50 1.90
N LEU A 196 -21.08 5.09 1.14
CA LEU A 196 -21.42 6.52 1.19
C LEU A 196 -22.82 6.71 1.74
N ASN A 197 -23.31 7.95 1.74
CA ASN A 197 -24.59 8.32 2.30
C ASN A 197 -25.78 7.65 1.58
N PRO A 198 -26.52 6.74 2.23
CA PRO A 198 -27.64 6.05 1.61
C PRO A 198 -28.82 6.99 1.34
N ASN A 199 -28.85 8.20 1.88
CA ASN A 199 -29.95 9.14 1.71
C ASN A 199 -29.79 10.04 0.46
N VAL A 200 -28.72 9.87 -0.33
CA VAL A 200 -28.52 10.63 -1.57
C VAL A 200 -29.62 10.26 -2.59
N PRO A 201 -30.33 11.24 -3.20
CA PRO A 201 -31.41 10.96 -4.14
C PRO A 201 -30.96 10.25 -5.42
N GLN A 202 -29.76 10.62 -5.91
CA GLN A 202 -29.16 10.06 -7.12
C GLN A 202 -28.11 9.02 -6.71
N LYS A 203 -28.55 7.78 -6.55
CA LYS A 203 -27.69 6.65 -6.14
C LYS A 203 -28.07 5.37 -6.90
N THR A 204 -27.13 4.45 -6.97
CA THR A 204 -27.44 3.02 -7.16
C THR A 204 -27.92 2.45 -5.82
N THR A 205 -28.35 1.19 -5.79
CA THR A 205 -29.04 0.60 -4.63
C THR A 205 -28.31 0.84 -3.31
N ASN A 206 -26.99 0.64 -3.28
CA ASN A 206 -26.19 0.69 -2.05
C ASN A 206 -25.42 2.00 -1.85
N CYS A 207 -25.35 2.90 -2.84
CA CYS A 207 -24.56 4.14 -2.76
C CYS A 207 -23.12 3.91 -2.23
N SER A 208 -22.31 3.18 -3.01
CA SER A 208 -20.92 2.91 -2.65
C SER A 208 -19.99 3.21 -3.82
N SER A 209 -18.80 3.72 -3.48
CA SER A 209 -17.70 3.93 -4.41
C SER A 209 -16.61 2.88 -4.16
N SER A 210 -15.63 2.78 -5.07
CA SER A 210 -14.56 1.79 -4.97
C SER A 210 -13.21 2.41 -5.30
N GLY A 211 -12.19 1.94 -4.60
CA GLY A 211 -10.82 2.38 -4.77
C GLY A 211 -9.84 1.22 -4.78
N VAL A 212 -8.67 1.45 -5.36
CA VAL A 212 -7.50 0.58 -5.29
C VAL A 212 -6.24 1.39 -5.07
N SER A 213 -5.21 0.78 -4.50
CA SER A 213 -3.87 1.38 -4.45
C SER A 213 -2.82 0.51 -5.10
N PHE A 214 -1.83 1.15 -5.72
CA PHE A 214 -0.72 0.53 -6.42
C PHE A 214 0.62 1.05 -5.90
N ALA A 215 1.63 0.19 -5.93
CA ALA A 215 3.04 0.55 -5.92
C ALA A 215 3.52 0.63 -7.37
N VAL A 216 4.09 1.75 -7.80
CA VAL A 216 4.49 1.92 -9.19
C VAL A 216 5.72 2.82 -9.28
N LYS A 217 6.57 2.64 -10.29
CA LYS A 217 7.62 3.63 -10.57
C LYS A 217 6.96 4.93 -11.02
N GLU A 218 7.50 6.07 -10.62
CA GLU A 218 6.93 7.36 -11.01
C GLU A 218 6.81 7.53 -12.53
N SER A 219 7.78 7.00 -13.29
CA SER A 219 7.77 6.98 -14.76
C SER A 219 6.64 6.16 -15.38
N GLU A 220 6.05 5.22 -14.64
CA GLU A 220 4.99 4.32 -15.11
C GLU A 220 3.58 4.81 -14.73
N LEU A 221 3.47 5.88 -13.92
CA LEU A 221 2.20 6.48 -13.53
C LEU A 221 1.29 6.80 -14.73
N PRO A 222 1.77 7.42 -15.83
CA PRO A 222 0.91 7.69 -16.99
C PRO A 222 0.32 6.42 -17.61
N ALA A 223 1.11 5.34 -17.69
CA ALA A 223 0.67 4.07 -18.25
C ALA A 223 -0.38 3.39 -17.36
N LEU A 224 -0.19 3.45 -16.04
CA LEU A 224 -1.17 2.97 -15.06
C LEU A 224 -2.51 3.72 -15.22
N LEU A 225 -2.48 5.06 -15.25
CA LEU A 225 -3.69 5.87 -15.35
C LEU A 225 -4.43 5.67 -16.68
N GLU A 226 -3.72 5.56 -17.79
CA GLU A 226 -4.34 5.32 -19.09
C GLU A 226 -4.97 3.92 -19.16
N TYR A 227 -4.33 2.90 -18.59
CA TYR A 227 -4.91 1.56 -18.48
C TYR A 227 -6.27 1.58 -17.76
N PHE A 228 -6.32 2.23 -16.58
CA PHE A 228 -7.55 2.33 -15.78
C PHE A 228 -8.65 3.11 -16.51
N LYS A 229 -8.29 4.24 -17.12
CA LYS A 229 -9.21 5.08 -17.88
C LYS A 229 -9.83 4.34 -19.06
N GLU A 230 -9.02 3.62 -19.83
CA GLU A 230 -9.50 2.80 -20.96
C GLU A 230 -10.35 1.61 -20.49
N ALA A 231 -9.95 0.95 -19.41
CA ALA A 231 -10.74 -0.12 -18.81
C ALA A 231 -12.11 0.39 -18.34
N PHE A 232 -12.18 1.54 -17.67
CA PHE A 232 -13.46 2.12 -17.22
C PHE A 232 -14.33 2.57 -18.39
N ARG A 233 -13.76 3.21 -19.41
CA ARG A 233 -14.51 3.58 -20.62
C ARG A 233 -15.17 2.39 -21.30
N LYS A 234 -14.47 1.25 -21.36
CA LYS A 234 -14.96 0.03 -22.04
C LYS A 234 -16.00 -0.73 -21.21
N ASN A 235 -15.91 -0.68 -19.89
CA ASN A 235 -16.66 -1.56 -19.01
C ASN A 235 -17.75 -0.87 -18.18
N THR A 236 -17.76 0.47 -18.12
CA THR A 236 -18.82 1.19 -17.40
C THR A 236 -20.17 1.06 -18.10
N TYR A 237 -21.25 0.95 -17.32
CA TYR A 237 -22.62 1.01 -17.81
C TYR A 237 -23.26 2.39 -17.62
N SER A 238 -22.58 3.32 -16.94
CA SER A 238 -23.08 4.68 -16.65
C SER A 238 -22.51 5.73 -17.60
N GLN A 239 -23.33 6.76 -17.87
CA GLN A 239 -22.90 7.97 -18.59
C GLN A 239 -22.26 9.01 -17.67
N GLU A 240 -22.18 8.74 -16.37
CA GLU A 240 -21.75 9.70 -15.36
C GLU A 240 -20.51 9.27 -14.56
N THR A 241 -19.78 8.29 -15.10
CA THR A 241 -18.59 7.73 -14.45
C THR A 241 -17.48 8.75 -14.34
N THR A 242 -16.97 8.87 -13.13
CA THR A 242 -15.82 9.71 -12.79
C THR A 242 -14.75 8.86 -12.12
N MET A 243 -13.50 9.02 -12.58
CA MET A 243 -12.31 8.48 -11.92
C MET A 243 -11.62 9.61 -11.16
N ALA A 244 -11.03 9.30 -10.01
CA ALA A 244 -10.09 10.18 -9.34
C ALA A 244 -8.81 9.42 -8.97
N TYR A 245 -7.70 10.14 -8.81
CA TYR A 245 -6.48 9.55 -8.29
C TYR A 245 -5.72 10.50 -7.36
N PHE A 246 -4.93 9.91 -6.47
CA PHE A 246 -4.06 10.60 -5.51
C PHE A 246 -2.70 9.91 -5.44
N VAL A 247 -1.63 10.69 -5.43
CA VAL A 247 -0.26 10.20 -5.27
C VAL A 247 0.26 10.67 -3.92
N GLY A 248 0.59 9.72 -3.05
CA GLY A 248 1.10 10.04 -1.72
C GLY A 248 0.95 8.86 -0.75
N LEU A 249 1.82 8.82 0.26
CA LEU A 249 1.78 7.79 1.30
C LEU A 249 0.64 8.03 2.29
N ARG A 250 0.32 9.29 2.58
CA ARG A 250 -0.66 9.73 3.58
C ARG A 250 -1.76 10.55 2.94
N ILE A 251 -3.00 10.21 3.26
CA ILE A 251 -4.18 10.99 2.85
C ILE A 251 -4.22 12.28 3.70
N PRO A 252 -4.34 13.46 3.08
CA PRO A 252 -4.48 14.71 3.83
C PRO A 252 -5.71 14.69 4.74
N LYS A 253 -5.60 15.26 5.94
CA LYS A 253 -6.69 15.25 6.92
C LYS A 253 -7.99 15.87 6.37
N GLU A 254 -7.88 16.96 5.59
CA GLU A 254 -9.04 17.57 4.92
C GLU A 254 -9.75 16.59 3.97
N LEU A 255 -9.00 15.76 3.23
CA LEU A 255 -9.58 14.77 2.31
C LEU A 255 -10.24 13.63 3.08
N GLU A 256 -9.61 13.18 4.17
CA GLU A 256 -10.19 12.20 5.09
C GLU A 256 -11.52 12.70 5.70
N ASP A 257 -11.53 13.94 6.20
CA ASP A 257 -12.71 14.57 6.77
C ASP A 257 -13.82 14.73 5.73
N TYR A 258 -13.49 15.14 4.51
CA TYR A 258 -14.43 15.18 3.40
C TYR A 258 -15.05 13.80 3.13
N GLY A 259 -14.21 12.76 3.00
CA GLY A 259 -14.66 11.40 2.74
C GLY A 259 -15.55 10.86 3.85
N TRP A 260 -15.16 11.05 5.11
CA TRP A 260 -15.97 10.65 6.26
C TRP A 260 -17.32 11.38 6.30
N ASN A 261 -17.32 12.69 6.07
CA ASN A 261 -18.53 13.49 6.05
C ASN A 261 -19.43 13.15 4.86
N ALA A 262 -18.90 12.68 3.73
CA ALA A 262 -19.70 12.24 2.57
C ALA A 262 -20.59 11.02 2.88
N LYS A 263 -20.38 10.37 4.02
CA LYS A 263 -21.26 9.32 4.55
C LYS A 263 -22.54 9.85 5.21
N LYS A 264 -22.59 11.14 5.59
CA LYS A 264 -23.78 11.78 6.23
C LYS A 264 -24.29 13.01 5.45
N VAL A 265 -23.40 13.75 4.81
CA VAL A 265 -23.69 15.02 4.13
C VAL A 265 -24.02 14.77 2.66
N ILE A 266 -25.03 15.47 2.14
CA ILE A 266 -25.33 15.51 0.71
C ILE A 266 -24.56 16.68 0.11
N TYR A 267 -23.45 16.37 -0.56
CA TYR A 267 -22.59 17.38 -1.19
C TYR A 267 -23.09 17.82 -2.57
N LYS A 268 -22.69 19.02 -2.97
CA LYS A 268 -22.72 19.47 -4.37
C LYS A 268 -21.41 19.09 -5.07
N PRO A 269 -21.42 18.80 -6.39
CA PRO A 269 -20.21 18.45 -7.13
C PRO A 269 -19.06 19.46 -6.97
N GLN A 270 -19.36 20.76 -6.94
CA GLN A 270 -18.34 21.81 -6.76
C GLN A 270 -17.54 21.63 -5.47
N GLN A 271 -18.18 21.23 -4.37
CA GLN A 271 -17.48 21.03 -3.09
C GLN A 271 -16.45 19.89 -3.18
N ALA A 272 -16.73 18.86 -3.97
CA ALA A 272 -15.80 17.77 -4.25
C ALA A 272 -14.61 18.26 -5.09
N LEU A 273 -14.86 19.09 -6.11
CA LEU A 273 -13.83 19.70 -6.94
C LEU A 273 -12.88 20.57 -6.11
N ASP A 274 -13.44 21.42 -5.25
CA ASP A 274 -12.67 22.34 -4.42
C ASP A 274 -11.77 21.59 -3.41
N VAL A 275 -12.29 20.53 -2.79
CA VAL A 275 -11.49 19.66 -1.90
C VAL A 275 -10.42 18.93 -2.70
N ALA A 276 -10.74 18.40 -3.87
CA ALA A 276 -9.78 17.68 -4.70
C ALA A 276 -8.59 18.59 -5.09
N GLU A 277 -8.86 19.83 -5.49
CA GLU A 277 -7.84 20.81 -5.83
C GLU A 277 -6.89 21.09 -4.66
N ARG A 278 -7.44 21.39 -3.46
CA ARG A 278 -6.64 21.71 -2.27
C ARG A 278 -5.83 20.53 -1.73
N THR A 279 -6.33 19.31 -1.94
CA THR A 279 -5.73 18.09 -1.38
C THR A 279 -4.86 17.32 -2.37
N GLY A 280 -4.73 17.82 -3.61
CA GLY A 280 -3.89 17.22 -4.65
C GLY A 280 -4.52 16.01 -5.36
N VAL A 281 -5.81 15.75 -5.14
CA VAL A 281 -6.57 14.74 -5.89
C VAL A 281 -6.79 15.24 -7.31
N LYS A 282 -6.59 14.35 -8.27
CA LYS A 282 -6.82 14.63 -9.69
C LYS A 282 -8.06 13.91 -10.15
N ILE A 283 -8.96 14.64 -10.81
CA ILE A 283 -10.24 14.13 -11.30
C ILE A 283 -10.17 13.93 -12.80
N VAL A 284 -10.68 12.80 -13.27
CA VAL A 284 -10.68 12.40 -14.67
C VAL A 284 -12.10 12.00 -15.06
N LYS A 285 -12.67 12.76 -15.98
CA LYS A 285 -13.94 12.41 -16.63
C LYS A 285 -13.75 11.15 -17.47
N ILE A 286 -14.54 10.11 -17.19
CA ILE A 286 -14.60 8.90 -18.01
C ILE A 286 -15.75 9.04 -19.01
N THR A 287 -16.98 9.10 -18.52
CA THR A 287 -18.20 9.36 -19.32
C THR A 287 -18.93 10.61 -18.85
N GLY A 288 -18.91 10.93 -17.55
CA GLY A 288 -19.49 12.14 -16.98
C GLY A 288 -18.85 12.55 -15.66
N MET A 289 -19.53 13.39 -14.88
CA MET A 289 -18.94 14.05 -13.70
C MET A 289 -19.77 13.86 -12.42
N ARG A 290 -20.95 13.21 -12.48
CA ARG A 290 -21.77 12.98 -11.26
C ARG A 290 -21.04 12.15 -10.21
N GLY A 291 -20.24 11.16 -10.64
CA GLY A 291 -19.42 10.32 -9.75
C GLY A 291 -18.30 11.06 -9.00
N THR A 292 -18.08 12.35 -9.23
CA THR A 292 -16.99 13.10 -8.60
C THR A 292 -17.02 13.04 -7.07
N ILE A 293 -18.21 13.19 -6.46
CA ILE A 293 -18.37 13.19 -5.01
C ILE A 293 -17.86 11.87 -4.41
N GLY A 294 -18.36 10.74 -4.92
CA GLY A 294 -17.97 9.44 -4.38
C GLY A 294 -16.55 9.05 -4.73
N ALA A 295 -16.05 9.38 -5.93
CA ALA A 295 -14.66 9.12 -6.29
C ALA A 295 -13.67 9.87 -5.37
N VAL A 296 -13.92 11.15 -5.08
CA VAL A 296 -13.06 11.92 -4.15
C VAL A 296 -13.21 11.39 -2.72
N ALA A 297 -14.44 11.12 -2.26
CA ALA A 297 -14.69 10.58 -0.94
C ALA A 297 -14.04 9.20 -0.73
N ALA A 298 -13.99 8.36 -1.76
CA ALA A 298 -13.36 7.05 -1.72
C ALA A 298 -11.85 7.12 -1.43
N ILE A 299 -11.17 8.13 -1.98
CA ILE A 299 -9.75 8.38 -1.65
C ILE A 299 -9.65 8.83 -0.19
N GLY A 300 -10.50 9.75 0.26
CA GLY A 300 -10.51 10.22 1.65
C GLY A 300 -10.72 9.11 2.68
N CYS A 301 -11.58 8.13 2.38
CA CYS A 301 -11.84 7.02 3.28
C CYS A 301 -10.86 5.84 3.13
N PHE A 302 -9.91 5.88 2.20
CA PHE A 302 -9.21 4.66 1.75
C PHE A 302 -8.45 3.95 2.87
N ASP A 303 -7.81 4.71 3.77
CA ASP A 303 -7.02 4.18 4.88
C ASP A 303 -7.78 4.05 6.21
N LEU A 304 -9.09 4.27 6.22
CA LEU A 304 -9.92 4.19 7.45
C LEU A 304 -10.20 2.75 7.93
N GLY A 305 -9.54 1.74 7.37
CA GLY A 305 -9.76 0.34 7.73
C GLY A 305 -11.22 -0.08 7.52
N VAL A 306 -11.83 -0.73 8.51
CA VAL A 306 -13.24 -1.17 8.44
C VAL A 306 -14.22 0.01 8.34
N LYS A 307 -13.87 1.18 8.88
CA LYS A 307 -14.72 2.39 8.83
C LYS A 307 -14.97 2.89 7.42
N ALA A 308 -14.11 2.55 6.47
CA ALA A 308 -14.35 2.85 5.06
C ALA A 308 -15.62 2.15 4.53
N ALA A 309 -15.86 0.91 4.97
CA ALA A 309 -16.96 0.06 4.50
C ALA A 309 -18.26 0.25 5.28
N GLY A 310 -18.20 0.79 6.50
CA GLY A 310 -19.38 1.06 7.32
C GLY A 310 -19.94 2.48 7.15
N LEU A 311 -21.15 2.66 7.64
CA LEU A 311 -21.71 3.97 7.96
C LEU A 311 -21.26 4.40 9.36
N PRO A 312 -21.27 5.69 9.68
CA PRO A 312 -20.86 6.14 11.01
C PRO A 312 -21.67 5.51 12.15
N GLU A 313 -22.96 5.25 11.91
CA GLU A 313 -23.89 4.61 12.85
C GLU A 313 -23.46 3.18 13.21
N ASP A 314 -22.70 2.49 12.35
CA ASP A 314 -22.17 1.14 12.64
C ASP A 314 -21.08 1.15 13.73
N PHE A 315 -20.56 2.33 14.11
CA PHE A 315 -19.48 2.51 15.07
C PHE A 315 -19.84 3.40 16.26
N GLU A 316 -21.09 3.86 16.31
CA GLU A 316 -21.66 4.55 17.46
C GLU A 316 -22.12 3.47 18.46
N SER A 317 -21.47 3.42 19.63
CA SER A 317 -21.80 2.53 20.75
C SER A 317 -22.71 3.18 21.76
#